data_AF-A0AAP5UYA2-F1
#
_entry.id   AF-A0AAP5UYA2-F1
#
_cell.length_a   1.000
_cell.length_b   1.000
_cell.length_c   1.000
_cell.angle_alpha   90.00
_cell.angle_beta   90.00
_cell.angle_gamma   90.00
#
_symmetry.space_group_name_H-M   'P 1'
#
loop_
_entity.id
_entity.type
_entity.pdbx_description
1 polymer ?
#
loop_
_entity_poly.entity_id
_entity_poly.type
_entity_poly.pdbx_seq_one_letter_code
_entity_poly.pdbx_strand_id
1 'polypeptide(L)' 'MNSPPLTGRANYQVAVSSRRTSSGTVPTLKVIRLSDERVIYPFRGHADMPFFETADAAQSFAETYGWQLVDGDIAVPE' A
#
# COMPACT_ATOMS: atom_id res chain seq x y z
N MET A 1 11.01 12.35 -23.97
CA MET A 1 9.71 12.57 -23.29
C MET A 1 10.03 12.75 -21.81
N ASN A 2 10.03 13.98 -21.31
CA ASN A 2 10.25 14.26 -19.89
C ASN A 2 8.93 14.00 -19.15
N SER A 3 8.85 12.91 -18.39
CA SER A 3 7.76 12.72 -17.44
C SER A 3 7.85 13.87 -16.41
N PRO A 4 6.75 14.58 -16.11
CA PRO A 4 6.77 15.59 -15.06
C PRO A 4 7.20 14.94 -13.73
N PRO A 5 7.87 15.68 -12.82
CA PRO A 5 8.17 15.17 -11.50
C PRO A 5 6.87 14.73 -10.85
N LEU A 6 6.76 13.44 -10.56
CA LEU A 6 5.61 12.90 -9.87
C LEU A 6 5.53 13.59 -8.50
N THR A 7 4.49 14.40 -8.30
CA THR A 7 4.36 15.23 -7.08
C THR A 7 3.19 14.72 -6.25
N GLY A 8 3.35 14.67 -4.93
CA GLY A 8 2.32 14.14 -4.01
C GLY A 8 2.02 12.67 -4.26
N ARG A 9 0.73 12.27 -4.21
CA ARG A 9 0.28 10.88 -4.36
C ARG A 9 0.71 10.20 -5.67
N ALA A 10 0.88 10.96 -6.75
CA ALA A 10 1.34 10.44 -8.03
C ALA A 10 2.77 9.89 -7.95
N ASN A 11 3.55 10.31 -6.93
CA ASN A 11 4.89 9.80 -6.66
C ASN A 11 4.90 8.45 -5.94
N TYR A 12 3.73 7.86 -5.69
CA TYR A 12 3.61 6.63 -4.93
C TYR A 12 2.85 5.59 -5.72
N GLN A 13 3.39 4.39 -5.74
CA GLN A 13 2.71 3.21 -6.23
C GLN A 13 2.17 2.43 -5.05
N VAL A 14 0.85 2.49 -4.89
CA VAL A 14 0.09 1.70 -3.91
C VAL A 14 -0.42 0.44 -4.62
N ALA A 15 0.23 -0.68 -4.37
CA ALA A 15 -0.17 -1.98 -4.91
C ALA A 15 -0.89 -2.77 -3.81
N VAL A 16 -2.16 -3.07 -4.04
CA VAL A 16 -2.98 -3.87 -3.14
C VAL A 16 -3.22 -5.24 -3.73
N SER A 17 -3.34 -6.22 -2.86
CA SER A 17 -3.77 -7.56 -3.21
C SER A 17 -4.36 -8.22 -1.98
N SER A 18 -4.96 -9.36 -2.18
CA SER A 18 -5.38 -10.23 -1.12
C SER A 18 -4.74 -11.58 -1.29
N ARG A 19 -4.39 -12.20 -0.17
CA ARG A 19 -3.83 -13.55 -0.13
C ARG A 19 -4.76 -14.44 0.67
N ARG A 20 -5.31 -15.46 0.02
CA ARG A 20 -6.06 -16.49 0.73
C ARG A 20 -5.09 -17.36 1.53
N THR A 21 -5.40 -17.57 2.80
CA THR A 21 -4.68 -18.43 3.74
C THR A 21 -5.65 -19.45 4.33
N SER A 22 -5.14 -20.46 5.03
CA SER A 22 -5.99 -21.47 5.69
C SER A 22 -6.91 -20.89 6.78
N SER A 23 -6.57 -19.73 7.33
CA SER A 23 -7.35 -19.06 8.39
C SER A 23 -8.27 -17.95 7.88
N GLY A 24 -8.22 -17.60 6.59
CA GLY A 24 -8.99 -16.51 6.01
C GLY A 24 -8.23 -15.76 4.92
N THR A 25 -8.79 -14.65 4.46
CA THR A 25 -8.15 -13.81 3.45
C THR A 25 -7.39 -12.66 4.11
N VAL A 26 -6.08 -12.61 3.88
CA VAL A 26 -5.21 -11.58 4.45
C VAL A 26 -4.96 -10.51 3.40
N PRO A 27 -5.14 -9.22 3.73
CA PRO A 27 -4.79 -8.14 2.83
C PRO A 27 -3.27 -8.05 2.71
N THR A 28 -2.81 -7.72 1.52
CA THR A 28 -1.39 -7.50 1.23
C THR A 28 -1.26 -6.15 0.54
N LEU A 29 -0.39 -5.31 1.08
CA LEU A 29 -0.15 -3.97 0.59
C LEU A 29 1.33 -3.81 0.29
N LYS A 30 1.67 -3.11 -0.79
CA LYS A 30 3.00 -2.58 -1.01
C LYS A 30 2.91 -1.13 -1.44
N VAL A 31 3.66 -0.27 -0.76
CA VAL A 31 3.78 1.16 -1.08
C VAL A 31 5.22 1.43 -1.46
N ILE A 32 5.42 1.98 -2.66
CA ILE A 32 6.73 2.34 -3.20
C ILE A 32 6.69 3.81 -3.58
N ARG A 33 7.68 4.58 -3.14
CA ARG A 33 7.91 5.96 -3.61
C ARG A 33 8.68 5.89 -4.93
N LEU A 34 8.08 6.36 -6.01
CA LEU A 34 8.59 6.29 -7.37
C LEU A 34 9.78 7.24 -7.60
N SER A 35 9.90 8.34 -6.86
CA SER A 35 11.04 9.27 -6.99
C SER A 35 12.39 8.63 -6.70
N ASP A 36 12.45 7.68 -5.77
CA ASP A 36 13.70 7.06 -5.29
C ASP A 36 13.59 5.51 -5.28
N GLU A 37 12.51 4.96 -5.84
CA GLU A 37 12.15 3.54 -5.78
C GLU A 37 12.12 2.95 -4.35
N ARG A 38 12.04 3.81 -3.33
CA ARG A 38 12.06 3.44 -1.91
C ARG A 38 10.78 2.70 -1.53
N VAL A 39 10.92 1.52 -0.94
CA VAL A 39 9.78 0.77 -0.38
C VAL A 39 9.40 1.38 0.96
N ILE A 40 8.29 2.14 0.98
CA ILE A 40 7.71 2.69 2.20
C ILE A 40 7.05 1.57 3.00
N TYR A 41 6.38 0.65 2.32
CA TYR A 41 5.73 -0.49 2.94
C TYR A 41 5.86 -1.75 2.06
N PRO A 42 6.41 -2.86 2.56
CA PRO A 42 6.62 -4.07 1.78
C PRO A 42 5.32 -4.88 1.63
N PHE A 43 5.29 -5.81 0.66
CA PHE A 43 4.17 -6.75 0.37
C PHE A 43 3.93 -7.80 1.47
N ARG A 44 4.13 -7.44 2.73
CA ARG A 44 3.84 -8.27 3.89
C ARG A 44 2.56 -7.73 4.51
N GLY A 45 1.53 -8.57 4.52
CA GLY A 45 0.49 -8.42 5.52
C GLY A 45 1.20 -8.41 6.87
N HIS A 46 1.21 -7.28 7.56
CA HIS A 46 1.79 -7.21 8.89
C HIS A 46 1.16 -8.32 9.73
N ALA A 47 1.85 -8.78 10.77
CA ALA A 47 1.21 -9.67 11.76
C ALA A 47 -0.07 -9.06 12.37
N ASP A 48 -0.29 -7.74 12.19
CA ASP A 48 -1.49 -6.99 12.61
C ASP A 48 -2.60 -6.90 11.56
N MET A 49 -2.38 -7.37 10.33
CA MET A 49 -3.41 -7.23 9.31
C MET A 49 -4.58 -8.17 9.59
N PRO A 50 -5.81 -7.65 9.72
CA PRO A 50 -6.96 -8.47 10.06
C PRO A 50 -7.29 -9.44 8.94
N PHE A 51 -7.87 -10.58 9.32
CA PHE A 51 -8.43 -11.52 8.36
C PHE A 51 -9.79 -11.02 7.89
N PHE A 52 -10.00 -11.09 6.58
CA PHE A 52 -11.27 -10.79 5.95
C PHE A 52 -11.90 -12.05 5.37
N GLU A 53 -13.22 -12.03 5.31
CA GLU A 53 -14.01 -13.10 4.70
C GLU A 53 -13.85 -13.10 3.17
N THR A 54 -13.73 -11.90 2.56
CA THR A 54 -13.63 -11.73 1.11
C THR A 54 -12.33 -11.04 0.69
N ALA A 55 -11.89 -11.36 -0.53
CA ALA A 55 -10.75 -10.73 -1.19
C ALA A 55 -10.97 -9.23 -1.46
N ASP A 56 -12.22 -8.84 -1.68
CA ASP A 56 -12.62 -7.45 -1.92
C ASP A 56 -12.42 -6.59 -0.66
N ALA A 57 -12.97 -7.02 0.47
CA ALA A 57 -12.81 -6.31 1.75
C ALA A 57 -11.34 -6.19 2.17
N ALA A 58 -10.54 -7.24 1.95
CA ALA A 58 -9.10 -7.20 2.17
C ALA A 58 -8.41 -6.16 1.28
N GLN A 59 -8.74 -6.11 -0.01
CA GLN A 59 -8.15 -5.15 -0.94
C GLN A 59 -8.55 -3.71 -0.61
N SER A 60 -9.82 -3.43 -0.31
CA SER A 60 -10.28 -2.09 0.09
C SER A 60 -9.61 -1.61 1.38
N PHE A 61 -9.39 -2.50 2.34
CA PHE A 61 -8.64 -2.19 3.56
C PHE A 61 -7.17 -1.86 3.24
N ALA A 62 -6.50 -2.71 2.46
CA ALA A 62 -5.13 -2.48 2.03
C ALA A 62 -4.98 -1.15 1.27
N GLU A 63 -5.94 -0.82 0.41
CA GLU A 63 -5.94 0.42 -0.38
C GLU A 63 -6.04 1.64 0.51
N THR A 64 -7.03 1.66 1.39
CA THR A 64 -7.23 2.75 2.35
C THR A 64 -5.97 2.94 3.21
N TYR A 65 -5.42 1.84 3.75
CA TYR A 65 -4.22 1.88 4.57
C TYR A 65 -2.99 2.35 3.78
N GLY A 66 -2.85 1.92 2.53
CA GLY A 66 -1.78 2.36 1.63
C GLY A 66 -1.82 3.85 1.36
N TRP A 67 -3.00 4.41 1.11
CA TRP A 67 -3.15 5.85 0.96
C TRP A 67 -2.85 6.62 2.24
N GLN A 68 -3.19 6.08 3.42
CA GLN A 68 -2.82 6.70 4.70
C GLN A 68 -1.30 6.74 4.91
N LEU A 69 -0.58 5.69 4.54
CA LEU A 69 0.89 5.67 4.60
C LEU A 69 1.50 6.71 3.66
N VAL A 70 0.99 6.80 2.43
CA VAL A 70 1.41 7.83 1.47
C VAL A 70 1.13 9.23 2.00
N ASP A 71 -0.04 9.46 2.58
CA ASP A 71 -0.42 10.75 3.14
C ASP A 71 0.48 11.14 4.32
N GLY A 72 0.77 10.20 5.23
CA GLY A 72 1.70 10.42 6.34
C GLY A 72 3.13 10.72 5.89
N ASP A 73 3.61 10.02 4.86
CA ASP A 73 4.93 10.22 4.26
C ASP A 73 5.03 11.53 3.44
N ILE A 74 3.92 12.02 2.88
CA ILE A 74 3.83 13.36 2.27
C ILE A 74 3.77 14.46 3.34
N ALA A 75 3.02 14.24 4.43
CA ALA A 75 2.82 15.22 5.50
C ALA A 75 4.07 15.42 6.36
N VAL A 76 4.93 14.40 6.46
CA VAL A 76 6.22 14.47 7.14
C VAL A 76 7.34 14.28 6.10
N PRO A 77 7.69 15.31 5.33
CA PRO A 77 8.92 15.27 4.55
C PRO A 77 10.11 15.24 5.54
N GLU A 78 10.90 14.16 5.52
CA GLU A 78 12.23 14.13 6.18
C GLU A 78 13.10 15.29 5.72
#